data_AF-A0A9P0D2U1-F1
#
_entry.id   AF-A0A9P0D2U1-F1
#
_cell.length_a   1.000
_cell.length_b   1.000
_cell.length_c   1.000
_cell.angle_alpha   90.00
_cell.angle_beta   90.00
_cell.angle_gamma   90.00
#
_symmetry.space_group_name_H-M   'P 1'
#
loop_
_entity.id
_entity.type
_entity.pdbx_description
1 polymer ?
#
loop_
_entity_poly.entity_id
_entity_poly.type
_entity_poly.pdbx_seq_one_letter_code
_entity_poly.pdbx_strand_id
1 'polypeptide(L)'
;MVEATTETTETQFYTLEQIAKYNGKQEDNTVWIIIRDNVYDVSPFLEEHPGGADLIMEWAGKDATKEFDNFGHSSDAKKDLKRLKIGEVVEEQRKKKTKKTEQTNQIAKQKAPKVVDVTDGVGRSLRAPVIEPEELAREQNNDQELQDLLKTNNSFLKLQLFTPFNSSQGIYCDVSEDKIRPFAAKSLRNKIFSMGHRMAHPGARRTINLIRQRIV
;
A
#
# COMPACT_ATOMS: atom_id res chain seq x y z
N MET A 1 -51.04 3.66 -5.18
CA MET A 1 -50.20 4.87 -5.08
C MET A 1 -49.33 4.68 -3.85
N VAL A 2 -48.03 4.52 -4.03
CA VAL A 2 -47.06 4.52 -2.93
C VAL A 2 -46.04 5.60 -3.25
N GLU A 3 -46.06 6.67 -2.46
CA GLU A 3 -45.25 7.86 -2.67
C GLU A 3 -43.81 7.58 -2.21
N ALA A 4 -42.85 7.75 -3.12
CA ALA A 4 -41.44 7.68 -2.82
C ALA A 4 -41.01 9.02 -2.20
N THR A 5 -40.80 9.03 -0.89
CA THR A 5 -40.22 10.16 -0.16
C THR A 5 -38.72 10.25 -0.49
N THR A 6 -38.36 11.17 -1.37
CA THR A 6 -36.95 11.56 -1.58
C THR A 6 -36.55 12.51 -0.46
N GLU A 7 -35.83 12.03 0.54
CA GLU A 7 -35.17 12.87 1.53
C GLU A 7 -34.09 13.71 0.85
N THR A 8 -34.35 15.00 0.72
CA THR A 8 -33.37 16.00 0.30
C THR A 8 -32.40 16.21 1.45
N THR A 9 -31.25 15.53 1.45
CA THR A 9 -30.20 15.77 2.45
C THR A 9 -29.54 17.12 2.19
N GLU A 10 -29.90 18.12 2.98
CA GLU A 10 -29.16 19.39 3.01
C GLU A 10 -27.70 19.11 3.38
N THR A 11 -26.79 19.51 2.50
CA THR A 11 -25.35 19.29 2.71
C THR A 11 -24.83 20.32 3.69
N GLN A 12 -24.44 19.88 4.89
CA GLN A 12 -23.83 20.73 5.90
C GLN A 12 -22.40 21.11 5.49
N PHE A 13 -22.02 22.37 5.74
CA PHE A 13 -20.65 22.85 5.50
C PHE A 13 -19.90 23.10 6.81
N TYR A 14 -18.62 22.77 6.83
CA TYR A 14 -17.73 22.90 7.99
C TYR A 14 -16.44 23.64 7.63
N THR A 15 -15.92 24.44 8.57
CA THR A 15 -14.60 25.07 8.43
C THR A 15 -13.49 24.11 8.85
N LEU A 16 -12.27 24.32 8.33
CA LEU A 16 -11.09 23.54 8.73
C LEU A 16 -10.82 23.65 10.24
N GLU A 17 -11.10 24.81 10.85
CA GLU A 17 -10.95 25.02 12.29
C GLU A 17 -11.97 24.21 13.10
N GLN A 18 -13.21 24.09 12.62
CA GLN A 18 -14.21 23.22 13.24
C GLN A 18 -13.79 21.77 13.14
N ILE A 19 -13.38 21.32 11.95
CA ILE A 19 -12.96 19.93 11.71
C ILE A 19 -11.74 19.56 12.56
N ALA A 20 -10.77 20.46 12.72
CA ALA A 20 -9.56 20.23 13.50
C ALA A 20 -9.81 19.95 15.00
N LYS A 21 -10.97 20.36 15.52
CA LYS A 21 -11.38 20.06 16.91
C LYS A 21 -11.73 18.58 17.10
N TYR A 22 -12.20 17.91 16.05
CA TYR A 22 -12.62 16.51 16.10
C TYR A 22 -11.45 15.59 15.76
N ASN A 23 -10.44 15.61 16.64
CA ASN A 23 -9.17 14.89 16.45
C ASN A 23 -9.01 13.69 17.39
N GLY A 24 -10.10 13.26 18.05
CA GLY A 24 -10.10 12.14 19.01
C GLY A 24 -9.48 12.47 20.37
N LYS A 25 -9.19 13.74 20.67
CA LYS A 25 -8.68 14.16 21.99
C LYS A 25 -9.76 14.76 22.89
N GLN A 26 -10.95 15.00 22.36
CA GLN A 26 -12.10 15.43 23.16
C GLN A 26 -12.76 14.26 23.91
N GLU A 27 -13.63 14.58 24.87
CA GLU A 27 -14.30 13.60 25.75
C GLU A 27 -15.05 12.50 24.98
N ASP A 28 -15.66 12.87 23.85
CA ASP A 28 -16.49 11.98 23.03
C ASP A 28 -15.67 11.10 22.08
N ASN A 29 -14.33 11.27 22.05
CA ASN A 29 -13.38 10.60 21.16
C ASN A 29 -13.77 10.63 19.67
N THR A 30 -14.52 11.66 19.24
CA THR A 30 -15.01 11.77 17.86
C THR A 30 -13.85 12.11 16.92
N VAL A 31 -13.81 11.46 15.77
CA VAL A 31 -12.74 11.64 14.78
C VAL A 31 -13.35 11.98 13.45
N TRP A 32 -13.02 13.15 12.94
CA TRP A 32 -13.40 13.58 11.60
C TRP A 32 -12.20 13.61 10.68
N ILE A 33 -12.42 13.28 9.41
CA ILE A 33 -11.39 13.38 8.36
C ILE A 33 -11.97 14.02 7.11
N ILE A 34 -11.10 14.63 6.31
CA ILE A 34 -11.48 15.21 5.01
C ILE A 34 -10.93 14.32 3.89
N ILE A 35 -11.81 13.93 2.97
CA ILE A 35 -11.43 13.23 1.73
C ILE A 35 -12.13 13.90 0.55
N ARG A 36 -11.34 14.47 -0.37
CA ARG A 36 -11.83 15.20 -1.56
C ARG A 36 -12.86 16.27 -1.18
N ASP A 37 -12.50 17.14 -0.24
CA ASP A 37 -13.35 18.24 0.28
C ASP A 37 -14.65 17.80 0.98
N ASN A 38 -14.89 16.50 1.15
CA ASN A 38 -16.00 15.96 1.94
C ASN A 38 -15.53 15.65 3.35
N VAL A 39 -16.40 15.89 4.35
CA VAL A 39 -16.14 15.65 5.76
C VAL A 39 -16.85 14.38 6.20
N TYR A 40 -16.11 13.49 6.86
CA TYR A 40 -16.61 12.19 7.30
C TYR A 40 -16.41 12.03 8.80
N ASP A 41 -17.45 11.54 9.49
CA ASP A 41 -17.33 11.07 10.86
C ASP A 41 -16.94 9.59 10.84
N VAL A 42 -15.68 9.32 11.17
CA VAL A 42 -15.11 7.96 11.13
C VAL A 42 -15.05 7.32 12.50
N SER A 43 -15.55 7.99 13.54
CA SER A 43 -15.60 7.48 14.93
C SER A 43 -16.17 6.06 15.04
N PRO A 44 -17.34 5.73 14.45
CA PRO A 44 -17.89 4.37 14.54
C PRO A 44 -17.10 3.34 13.75
N PHE A 45 -16.21 3.77 12.84
CA PHE A 45 -15.47 2.89 11.94
C PHE A 45 -14.01 2.67 12.36
N LEU A 46 -13.51 3.35 13.42
CA LEU A 46 -12.12 3.27 13.84
C LEU A 46 -11.66 1.83 14.11
N GLU A 47 -12.47 1.06 14.87
CA GLU A 47 -12.16 -0.32 15.23
C GLU A 47 -12.44 -1.32 14.10
N GLU A 48 -13.38 -0.98 13.21
CA GLU A 48 -13.74 -1.81 12.06
C GLU A 48 -12.81 -1.62 10.86
N HIS A 49 -11.96 -0.59 10.88
CA HIS A 49 -11.05 -0.27 9.79
C HIS A 49 -10.02 -1.40 9.59
N PRO A 50 -10.00 -2.07 8.42
CA PRO A 50 -9.08 -3.20 8.18
C PRO A 50 -7.59 -2.82 8.20
N GLY A 51 -7.26 -1.53 8.06
CA GLY A 51 -5.90 -1.01 8.18
C GLY A 51 -5.48 -0.68 9.62
N GLY A 52 -6.39 -0.79 10.60
CA GLY A 52 -6.20 -0.41 11.99
C GLY A 52 -6.58 1.04 12.27
N ALA A 53 -7.02 1.30 13.51
CA ALA A 53 -7.44 2.63 13.97
C ALA A 53 -6.30 3.66 13.92
N ASP A 54 -5.07 3.24 14.23
CA ASP A 54 -3.89 4.11 14.31
C ASP A 54 -3.63 4.90 13.01
N LEU A 55 -3.86 4.26 11.86
CA LEU A 55 -3.68 4.92 10.55
C LEU A 55 -4.69 6.03 10.30
N ILE A 56 -5.92 5.89 10.81
CA ILE A 56 -6.94 6.94 10.71
C ILE A 56 -6.61 8.07 11.69
N MET A 57 -6.18 7.72 12.91
CA MET A 57 -5.87 8.68 13.97
C MET A 57 -4.75 9.68 13.61
N GLU A 58 -3.79 9.28 12.77
CA GLU A 58 -2.75 10.20 12.25
C GLU A 58 -3.34 11.42 11.51
N TRP A 59 -4.48 11.19 10.86
CA TRP A 59 -5.22 12.15 10.04
C TRP A 59 -6.45 12.74 10.73
N ALA A 60 -6.65 12.44 12.01
CA ALA A 60 -7.75 12.96 12.80
C ALA A 60 -7.77 14.51 12.78
N GLY A 61 -8.90 15.08 12.38
CA GLY A 61 -9.10 16.51 12.18
C GLY A 61 -8.40 17.12 10.95
N LYS A 62 -7.95 16.30 9.99
CA LYS A 62 -7.14 16.76 8.83
C LYS A 62 -7.64 16.20 7.50
N ASP A 63 -7.05 16.71 6.42
CA ASP A 63 -7.23 16.22 5.05
C ASP A 63 -6.33 15.03 4.76
N ALA A 64 -6.96 13.86 4.60
CA ALA A 64 -6.36 12.57 4.34
C ALA A 64 -6.48 12.15 2.85
N THR A 65 -6.85 13.07 1.94
CA THR A 65 -7.18 12.73 0.55
C THR A 65 -6.02 12.02 -0.16
N LYS A 66 -4.78 12.49 0.02
CA LYS A 66 -3.61 11.93 -0.66
C LYS A 66 -3.37 10.49 -0.20
N GLU A 67 -3.43 10.26 1.10
CA GLU A 67 -3.15 8.98 1.73
C GLU A 67 -4.26 7.98 1.39
N PHE A 68 -5.52 8.41 1.47
CA PHE A 68 -6.67 7.60 1.04
C PHE A 68 -6.53 7.11 -0.41
N ASP A 69 -6.05 7.97 -1.31
CA ASP A 69 -5.85 7.65 -2.73
C ASP A 69 -4.62 6.78 -2.98
N ASN A 70 -3.52 7.05 -2.27
CA ASN A 70 -2.29 6.27 -2.34
C ASN A 70 -2.51 4.81 -1.91
N PHE A 71 -3.35 4.56 -0.90
CA PHE A 71 -3.68 3.21 -0.46
C PHE A 71 -4.57 2.46 -1.46
N GLY A 72 -5.33 3.20 -2.28
CA GLY A 72 -6.16 2.62 -3.33
C GLY A 72 -7.23 1.69 -2.77
N HIS A 73 -8.07 2.25 -1.90
CA HIS A 73 -9.25 1.62 -1.34
C HIS A 73 -10.17 1.02 -2.42
N SER A 74 -10.75 -0.15 -2.12
CA SER A 74 -11.66 -0.87 -3.02
C SER A 74 -12.93 -0.07 -3.30
N SER A 75 -13.69 -0.49 -4.33
CA SER A 75 -15.01 0.10 -4.62
C SER A 75 -15.96 0.00 -3.44
N ASP A 76 -15.91 -1.09 -2.68
CA ASP A 76 -16.80 -1.30 -1.53
C ASP A 76 -16.39 -0.41 -0.35
N ALA A 77 -15.09 -0.30 -0.05
CA ALA A 77 -14.60 0.65 0.96
C ALA A 77 -15.02 2.10 0.64
N LYS A 78 -15.04 2.49 -0.64
CA LYS A 78 -15.55 3.80 -1.06
C LYS A 78 -17.07 3.95 -0.90
N LYS A 79 -17.84 2.86 -0.96
CA LYS A 79 -19.29 2.88 -0.69
C LYS A 79 -19.55 3.02 0.81
N ASP A 80 -18.80 2.31 1.63
CA ASP A 80 -18.93 2.39 3.09
C ASP A 80 -18.54 3.79 3.59
N LEU A 81 -17.46 4.37 3.02
CA LEU A 81 -17.08 5.75 3.30
C LEU A 81 -18.22 6.76 3.04
N LYS A 82 -19.03 6.57 2.00
CA LYS A 82 -20.15 7.47 1.71
C LYS A 82 -21.21 7.50 2.81
N ARG A 83 -21.37 6.41 3.57
CA ARG A 83 -22.33 6.32 4.68
C ARG A 83 -21.90 7.16 5.88
N LEU A 84 -20.60 7.41 5.99
CA LEU A 84 -19.98 8.19 7.07
C LEU A 84 -19.91 9.69 6.75
N LYS A 85 -20.39 10.12 5.57
CA LYS A 85 -20.34 11.53 5.16
C LYS A 85 -21.31 12.34 6.01
N ILE A 86 -20.79 13.39 6.65
CA ILE A 86 -21.58 14.34 7.46
C ILE A 86 -21.70 15.71 6.79
N GLY A 87 -20.85 16.02 5.80
CA GLY A 87 -20.90 17.30 5.11
C GLY A 87 -19.71 17.54 4.18
N GLU A 88 -19.44 18.81 3.92
CA GLU A 88 -18.34 19.26 3.06
C GLU A 88 -17.58 20.43 3.67
N VAL A 89 -16.34 20.63 3.25
CA VAL A 89 -15.56 21.81 3.65
C VAL A 89 -16.17 23.05 2.99
N VAL A 90 -16.19 24.19 3.70
CA VAL A 90 -16.61 25.49 3.14
C VAL A 90 -15.80 25.83 1.89
N GLU A 91 -16.46 26.37 0.86
CA GLU A 91 -15.86 26.57 -0.46
C GLU A 91 -14.59 27.41 -0.46
N GLU A 92 -14.54 28.44 0.38
CA GLU A 92 -13.41 29.36 0.52
C GLU A 92 -12.12 28.66 0.98
N GLN A 93 -12.25 27.57 1.73
CA GLN A 93 -11.14 26.82 2.30
C GLN A 93 -10.76 25.57 1.48
N ARG A 94 -11.48 25.29 0.39
CA ARG A 94 -11.14 24.18 -0.51
C ARG A 94 -9.87 24.51 -1.29
N LYS A 95 -8.99 23.53 -1.44
CA LYS A 95 -7.77 23.69 -2.25
C LYS A 95 -8.18 23.89 -3.71
N LYS A 96 -8.00 25.11 -4.24
CA LYS A 96 -8.26 25.42 -5.66
C LYS A 96 -7.48 24.44 -6.54
N LYS A 97 -8.19 23.67 -7.38
CA LYS A 97 -7.56 22.82 -8.41
C LYS A 97 -6.79 23.74 -9.37
N THR A 98 -5.47 23.85 -9.18
CA THR A 98 -4.59 24.39 -10.21
C THR A 98 -4.68 23.45 -11.40
N LYS A 99 -5.31 23.90 -12.48
CA LYS A 99 -5.21 23.25 -13.80
C LYS A 99 -3.73 23.32 -14.21
N LYS A 100 -2.96 22.26 -13.93
CA LYS A 100 -1.66 22.06 -14.56
C LYS A 100 -1.84 21.06 -15.70
N THR A 101 -1.90 21.65 -16.88
CA THR A 101 -1.89 21.07 -18.22
C THR A 101 -0.78 20.03 -18.37
N GLU A 102 -1.11 19.00 -19.14
CA GLU A 102 -0.20 18.04 -19.78
C GLU A 102 0.98 18.74 -20.50
N GLN A 103 2.07 18.00 -20.70
CA GLN A 103 3.43 18.39 -21.17
C GLN A 103 4.40 18.58 -19.99
N THR A 104 5.30 17.65 -19.69
CA THR A 104 6.42 17.27 -20.55
C THR A 104 6.77 15.78 -20.43
N ASN A 105 6.72 15.09 -21.57
CA ASN A 105 7.53 13.91 -21.82
C ASN A 105 8.80 14.37 -22.57
N GLN A 106 9.92 13.72 -22.26
CA GLN A 106 11.20 13.65 -22.99
C GLN A 106 12.39 14.47 -22.44
N ILE A 107 13.56 13.82 -22.55
CA ILE A 107 14.95 14.16 -22.12
C ILE A 107 15.23 13.66 -20.67
N ALA A 108 16.08 12.66 -20.38
CA ALA A 108 17.26 12.16 -21.07
C ALA A 108 17.53 10.67 -20.82
N LYS A 109 17.99 9.99 -21.88
CA LYS A 109 18.75 8.73 -21.82
C LYS A 109 20.22 9.04 -21.48
N GLN A 110 20.80 8.20 -20.62
CA GLN A 110 22.21 7.74 -20.57
C GLN A 110 23.35 8.73 -20.26
N LYS A 111 24.07 8.48 -19.16
CA LYS A 111 25.53 8.16 -19.13
C LYS A 111 26.00 7.77 -17.71
N ALA A 112 26.76 6.68 -17.62
CA ALA A 112 27.72 6.38 -16.53
C ALA A 112 29.14 6.72 -17.02
N PRO A 113 30.25 6.60 -16.24
CA PRO A 113 30.43 6.43 -14.79
C PRO A 113 31.44 7.46 -14.18
N LYS A 114 31.61 7.47 -12.85
CA LYS A 114 32.94 7.72 -12.23
C LYS A 114 32.99 7.18 -10.81
N VAL A 115 34.02 6.36 -10.59
CA VAL A 115 34.48 5.78 -9.33
C VAL A 115 34.96 6.85 -8.37
N VAL A 116 34.62 6.73 -7.08
CA VAL A 116 35.47 7.15 -5.95
C VAL A 116 35.24 6.17 -4.80
N ASP A 117 36.37 5.71 -4.27
CA ASP A 117 36.53 4.84 -3.10
C ASP A 117 36.57 5.68 -1.81
N VAL A 118 36.53 4.94 -0.69
CA VAL A 118 36.96 5.23 0.68
C VAL A 118 36.15 6.15 1.62
N THR A 119 35.78 5.48 2.73
CA THR A 119 35.67 5.90 4.14
C THR A 119 34.48 6.71 4.66
N ASP A 120 33.88 6.11 5.69
CA ASP A 120 33.43 6.66 6.97
C ASP A 120 32.31 7.71 7.02
N GLY A 121 31.22 7.30 7.68
CA GLY A 121 30.41 8.18 8.52
C GLY A 121 29.12 8.72 7.90
N VAL A 122 28.00 8.25 8.46
CA VAL A 122 26.67 8.89 8.49
C VAL A 122 25.85 8.85 7.20
N GLY A 123 24.63 8.31 7.32
CA GLY A 123 23.56 8.45 6.34
C GLY A 123 23.00 7.12 5.87
N ARG A 124 22.26 6.42 6.74
CA ARG A 124 21.48 5.24 6.37
C ARG A 124 20.33 5.70 5.46
N SER A 125 20.66 5.88 4.17
CA SER A 125 19.76 6.26 3.10
C SER A 125 18.65 5.22 2.98
N LEU A 126 17.43 5.71 2.88
CA LEU A 126 16.15 4.99 2.87
C LEU A 126 15.99 4.10 1.62
N ARG A 127 16.90 3.16 1.37
CA ARG A 127 16.63 2.07 0.43
C ARG A 127 15.67 1.12 1.12
N ALA A 128 14.47 0.98 0.54
CA ALA A 128 13.56 -0.10 0.89
C ALA A 128 14.36 -1.42 0.88
N PRO A 129 14.17 -2.30 1.88
CA PRO A 129 14.96 -3.51 1.96
C PRO A 129 14.62 -4.38 0.74
N VAL A 130 15.60 -4.56 -0.14
CA VAL A 130 15.57 -5.52 -1.25
C VAL A 130 16.16 -6.82 -0.70
N ILE A 131 15.52 -7.95 -0.98
CA ILE A 131 16.15 -9.25 -0.69
C ILE A 131 17.20 -9.47 -1.76
N GLU A 132 18.46 -9.50 -1.34
CA GLU A 132 19.54 -9.75 -2.26
C GLU A 132 19.45 -11.19 -2.81
N PRO A 133 19.75 -11.42 -4.11
CA PRO A 133 19.63 -12.73 -4.72
C PRO A 133 20.38 -13.84 -3.98
N GLU A 134 21.51 -13.51 -3.36
CA GLU A 134 22.33 -14.44 -2.59
C GLU A 134 21.73 -14.81 -1.23
N GLU A 135 21.03 -13.86 -0.57
CA GLU A 135 20.24 -14.17 0.64
C GLU A 135 19.13 -15.14 0.28
N LEU A 136 18.41 -14.90 -0.82
CA LEU A 136 17.34 -15.77 -1.28
C LEU A 136 17.82 -17.18 -1.64
N ALA A 137 18.93 -17.30 -2.38
CA ALA A 137 19.52 -18.59 -2.73
C ALA A 137 19.92 -19.40 -1.50
N ARG A 138 20.56 -18.75 -0.51
CA ARG A 138 20.96 -19.39 0.74
C ARG A 138 19.76 -19.91 1.53
N GLU A 139 18.72 -19.09 1.67
CA GLU A 139 17.51 -19.49 2.40
C GLU A 139 16.75 -20.61 1.69
N GLN A 140 16.71 -20.62 0.35
CA GLN A 140 16.14 -21.73 -0.43
C GLN A 140 16.90 -23.05 -0.23
N ASN A 141 18.23 -23.02 -0.18
CA ASN A 141 19.03 -24.23 0.05
C ASN A 141 18.74 -24.88 1.40
N ASN A 142 18.36 -24.09 2.40
CA ASN A 142 18.02 -24.56 3.74
C ASN A 142 16.52 -24.86 3.92
N ASP A 143 15.70 -24.63 2.91
CA ASP A 143 14.24 -24.73 3.02
C ASP A 143 13.75 -26.17 2.76
N GLN A 144 13.27 -26.83 3.82
CA GLN A 144 12.81 -28.22 3.74
C GLN A 144 11.59 -28.38 2.82
N GLU A 145 10.70 -27.38 2.77
CA GLU A 145 9.49 -27.40 1.94
C GLU A 145 9.86 -27.41 0.45
N LEU A 146 10.85 -26.60 0.05
CA LEU A 146 11.40 -26.62 -1.30
C LEU A 146 12.03 -27.96 -1.65
N GLN A 147 12.82 -28.56 -0.74
CA GLN A 147 13.43 -29.87 -0.99
C GLN A 147 12.39 -30.98 -1.18
N ASP A 148 11.31 -30.94 -0.41
CA ASP A 148 10.21 -31.90 -0.53
C ASP A 148 9.44 -31.72 -1.84
N LEU A 149 9.22 -30.47 -2.27
CA LEU A 149 8.59 -30.13 -3.56
C LEU A 149 9.43 -30.58 -4.75
N LEU A 150 10.76 -30.45 -4.68
CA LEU A 150 11.66 -30.91 -5.74
C LEU A 150 11.72 -32.44 -5.87
N LYS A 151 11.50 -33.17 -4.77
CA LYS A 151 11.45 -34.64 -4.75
C LYS A 151 10.08 -35.18 -5.17
N THR A 152 9.03 -34.41 -4.95
CA THR A 152 7.66 -34.85 -5.18
C THR A 152 7.25 -34.61 -6.63
N ASN A 153 6.95 -35.68 -7.37
CA ASN A 153 6.58 -35.63 -8.79
C ASN A 153 5.14 -35.14 -9.06
N ASN A 154 4.49 -34.51 -8.06
CA ASN A 154 3.06 -34.15 -8.08
C ASN A 154 2.83 -32.74 -7.50
N SER A 155 3.71 -31.79 -7.80
CA SER A 155 3.47 -30.40 -7.47
C SER A 155 2.85 -29.68 -8.67
N PHE A 156 1.87 -28.82 -8.41
CA PHE A 156 1.31 -27.89 -9.40
C PHE A 156 2.34 -26.82 -9.84
N LEU A 157 3.49 -26.76 -9.18
CA LEU A 157 4.58 -25.84 -9.43
C LEU A 157 5.59 -26.46 -10.41
N LYS A 158 6.11 -25.67 -11.34
CA LYS A 158 7.21 -26.08 -12.22
C LYS A 158 8.45 -25.34 -11.78
N LEU A 159 9.19 -25.90 -10.85
CA LEU A 159 10.38 -25.27 -10.28
C LEU A 159 11.59 -25.47 -11.19
N GLN A 160 12.21 -24.38 -11.62
CA GLN A 160 13.43 -24.38 -12.41
C GLN A 160 14.48 -23.47 -11.75
N LEU A 161 15.73 -23.90 -11.80
CA LEU A 161 16.87 -23.16 -11.25
C LEU A 161 17.32 -22.08 -12.24
N PHE A 162 17.45 -20.84 -11.76
CA PHE A 162 17.96 -19.70 -12.52
C PHE A 162 19.14 -19.08 -11.78
N THR A 163 20.20 -18.73 -12.51
CA THR A 163 21.37 -18.05 -11.93
C THR A 163 21.35 -16.58 -12.34
N PRO A 164 21.12 -15.64 -11.40
CA PRO A 164 21.20 -14.21 -11.68
C PRO A 164 22.59 -13.80 -12.19
N PHE A 165 22.67 -12.80 -13.07
CA PHE A 165 23.93 -12.33 -13.69
C PHE A 165 25.05 -11.94 -12.70
N ASN A 166 24.72 -11.63 -11.44
CA ASN A 166 25.66 -11.24 -10.39
C ASN A 166 25.63 -12.18 -9.17
N SER A 167 25.17 -13.43 -9.32
CA SER A 167 25.10 -14.40 -8.23
C SER A 167 25.89 -15.66 -8.56
N SER A 168 26.66 -16.15 -7.59
CA SER A 168 27.33 -17.45 -7.67
C SER A 168 26.39 -18.63 -7.43
N GLN A 169 25.19 -18.36 -6.89
CA GLN A 169 24.20 -19.35 -6.51
C GLN A 169 22.92 -19.19 -7.33
N GLY A 170 22.34 -20.33 -7.71
CA GLY A 170 21.05 -20.38 -8.40
C GLY A 170 19.88 -20.21 -7.42
N ILE A 171 18.79 -19.68 -7.94
CA ILE A 171 17.52 -19.49 -7.24
C ILE A 171 16.46 -20.30 -7.99
N TYR A 172 15.69 -21.08 -7.26
CA TYR A 172 14.52 -21.78 -7.78
C TYR A 172 13.37 -20.80 -8.01
N CYS A 173 12.82 -20.84 -9.22
CA CYS A 173 11.65 -20.08 -9.63
C CYS A 173 10.58 -21.02 -10.17
N ASP A 174 9.33 -20.72 -9.86
CA ASP A 174 8.18 -21.34 -10.49
C ASP A 174 7.94 -20.74 -11.89
N VAL A 175 7.81 -21.62 -12.87
CA VAL A 175 7.49 -21.32 -14.27
C VAL A 175 6.19 -21.98 -14.73
N SER A 176 5.33 -22.37 -13.78
CA SER A 176 4.04 -23.00 -14.09
C SER A 176 3.06 -22.07 -14.81
N GLU A 177 3.18 -20.75 -14.56
CA GLU A 177 2.38 -19.68 -15.17
C GLU A 177 3.22 -18.88 -16.19
N ASP A 178 2.58 -17.94 -16.93
CA ASP A 178 3.24 -17.01 -17.87
C ASP A 178 4.27 -16.06 -17.21
N LYS A 179 4.42 -16.12 -15.89
CA LYS A 179 5.32 -15.29 -15.09
C LYS A 179 6.28 -16.17 -14.30
N ILE A 180 7.57 -15.89 -14.44
CA ILE A 180 8.62 -16.49 -13.64
C ILE A 180 8.60 -15.85 -12.24
N ARG A 181 8.38 -16.65 -11.21
CA ARG A 181 8.29 -16.18 -9.81
C ARG A 181 9.29 -16.91 -8.93
N PRO A 182 10.23 -16.24 -8.25
CA PRO A 182 11.10 -16.91 -7.29
C PRO A 182 10.31 -17.56 -6.16
N PHE A 183 10.75 -18.72 -5.72
CA PHE A 183 10.18 -19.41 -4.56
C PHE A 183 10.58 -18.71 -3.25
N ALA A 184 9.62 -18.39 -2.39
CA ALA A 184 9.87 -17.87 -1.06
C ALA A 184 10.09 -18.98 -0.05
N ALA A 185 11.35 -19.14 0.35
CA ALA A 185 11.72 -19.87 1.55
C ALA A 185 10.90 -19.41 2.76
N LYS A 186 10.49 -20.34 3.60
CA LYS A 186 9.57 -20.11 4.73
C LYS A 186 10.07 -19.00 5.67
N SER A 187 11.38 -18.95 5.91
CA SER A 187 12.04 -17.91 6.73
C SER A 187 11.86 -16.50 6.16
N LEU A 188 11.83 -16.37 4.84
CA LEU A 188 11.73 -15.09 4.14
C LEU A 188 10.28 -14.65 3.90
N ARG A 189 9.29 -15.54 3.99
CA ARG A 189 7.87 -15.22 3.70
C ARG A 189 7.37 -13.99 4.47
N ASN A 190 7.66 -13.89 5.76
CA ASN A 190 7.25 -12.73 6.58
C ASN A 190 7.99 -11.45 6.18
N LYS A 191 9.28 -11.56 5.84
CA LYS A 191 10.11 -10.43 5.38
C LYS A 191 9.58 -9.92 4.03
N ILE A 192 9.37 -10.83 3.08
CA ILE A 192 8.79 -10.60 1.75
C ILE A 192 7.41 -9.94 1.85
N PHE A 193 6.54 -10.51 2.68
CA PHE A 193 5.23 -9.97 2.97
C PHE A 193 5.37 -8.53 3.46
N SER A 194 6.15 -8.29 4.52
CA SER A 194 6.34 -6.96 5.09
C SER A 194 6.98 -5.94 4.14
N MET A 195 7.78 -6.38 3.16
CA MET A 195 8.35 -5.53 2.11
C MET A 195 7.28 -5.11 1.10
N GLY A 196 6.40 -6.02 0.70
CA GLY A 196 5.25 -5.73 -0.17
C GLY A 196 4.20 -4.83 0.50
N HIS A 197 4.11 -4.88 1.84
CA HIS A 197 3.15 -4.12 2.66
C HIS A 197 3.67 -2.74 3.13
N ARG A 198 4.95 -2.42 2.94
CA ARG A 198 5.55 -1.19 3.48
C ARG A 198 5.45 0.06 2.59
N MET A 199 5.11 -0.09 1.31
CA MET A 199 5.06 1.05 0.37
C MET A 199 3.67 1.35 -0.20
N ALA A 200 2.76 0.41 -0.04
CA ALA A 200 1.35 0.61 -0.26
C ALA A 200 0.71 -0.09 0.94
N HIS A 201 -0.37 0.44 1.49
CA HIS A 201 -1.28 -0.35 2.30
C HIS A 201 -2.42 -0.83 1.38
N PRO A 202 -2.22 -1.82 0.49
CA PRO A 202 -3.33 -2.45 -0.17
C PRO A 202 -4.16 -3.20 0.88
N GLY A 203 -5.49 -3.18 0.75
CA GLY A 203 -6.33 -4.10 1.51
C GLY A 203 -5.88 -5.55 1.30
N ALA A 204 -6.09 -6.43 2.29
CA ALA A 204 -5.51 -7.78 2.35
C ALA A 204 -5.58 -8.58 1.02
N ARG A 205 -6.72 -8.51 0.30
CA ARG A 205 -6.89 -9.15 -1.02
C ARG A 205 -5.90 -8.64 -2.07
N ARG A 206 -5.65 -7.34 -2.10
CA ARG A 206 -4.73 -6.72 -3.05
C ARG A 206 -3.29 -7.07 -2.70
N THR A 207 -2.94 -7.22 -1.42
CA THR A 207 -1.59 -7.67 -1.08
C THR A 207 -1.34 -9.13 -1.33
N ILE A 208 -2.32 -10.00 -1.05
CA ILE A 208 -2.27 -11.41 -1.46
C ILE A 208 -2.05 -11.51 -2.98
N ASN A 209 -2.77 -10.71 -3.77
CA ASN A 209 -2.59 -10.68 -5.23
C ASN A 209 -1.21 -10.16 -5.64
N LEU A 210 -0.68 -9.11 -5.00
CA LEU A 210 0.66 -8.58 -5.30
C LEU A 210 1.77 -9.58 -4.97
N ILE A 211 1.64 -10.31 -3.87
CA ILE A 211 2.59 -11.36 -3.47
C ILE A 211 2.53 -12.50 -4.50
N ARG A 212 1.33 -13.01 -4.80
CA ARG A 212 1.13 -14.08 -5.81
C ARG A 212 1.68 -13.74 -7.18
N GLN A 213 1.71 -12.46 -7.57
CA GLN A 213 2.26 -12.06 -8.85
C GLN A 213 3.79 -12.02 -8.90
N ARG A 214 4.45 -11.92 -7.75
CA ARG A 214 5.90 -11.70 -7.67
C ARG A 214 6.64 -12.93 -7.20
N ILE A 215 6.05 -13.74 -6.32
CA ILE A 215 6.74 -14.75 -5.54
C ILE A 215 5.78 -15.93 -5.34
N VAL A 216 6.32 -17.15 -5.32
CA VAL A 216 5.61 -18.40 -5.02
C VAL A 216 5.95 -18.91 -3.64
#